data_AF-A0A7S3MXD9-F1
#
_entry.id   AF-A0A7S3MXD9-F1
#
_cell.length_a   1.000
_cell.length_b   1.000
_cell.length_c   1.000
_cell.angle_alpha   90.00
_cell.angle_beta   90.00
_cell.angle_gamma   90.00
#
_symmetry.space_group_name_H-M   'P 1'
#
loop_
_entity.id
_entity.type
_entity.pdbx_description
1 polymer ?
#
loop_
_entity_poly.entity_id
_entity_poly.type
_entity_poly.pdbx_seq_one_letter_code
_entity_poly.pdbx_strand_id
1 'polypeptide(L)'
;MEAEKDLEAFKIIDFTNDNHPADGIGHGTFISGVVGSRNKYCPGIAPDAELYIFKLFSEKMESYTEWFLNAFNYVLDHDIDIVNLSNGSTDFLDEPFNDKINELIAKGVVVVSAVGNEGPFQGTVNNPADLIDVIGVGSLNDKGDNVAFFSSRGMTTNKLLDGYGIMKPDILTFGENIKSLSIEDSPTCTLSSGTSVSSSVITGSIALALSQ
;
A
#
# COMPACT_ATOMS: atom_id res chain seq x y z
N MET A 1 16.39 6.13 14.25
CA MET A 1 16.43 7.59 13.99
C MET A 1 17.31 7.96 12.78
N GLU A 2 18.13 7.05 12.22
CA GLU A 2 18.91 7.31 10.98
C GLU A 2 18.36 6.68 9.70
N ALA A 3 17.41 5.73 9.78
CA ALA A 3 16.69 5.21 8.61
C ALA A 3 15.90 6.30 7.86
N GLU A 4 15.54 7.38 8.57
CA GLU A 4 14.82 8.54 8.07
C GLU A 4 15.67 9.46 7.17
N LYS A 5 17.00 9.28 7.13
CA LYS A 5 17.88 10.05 6.20
C LYS A 5 17.93 9.45 4.80
N ASP A 6 17.68 8.16 4.66
CA ASP A 6 17.73 7.46 3.37
C ASP A 6 16.38 7.50 2.62
N LEU A 7 15.34 7.94 3.33
CA LEU A 7 14.00 8.21 2.82
C LEU A 7 13.72 9.70 2.99
N GLU A 8 13.92 10.50 1.95
CA GLU A 8 13.56 11.92 1.97
C GLU A 8 12.04 12.08 1.82
N ALA A 9 11.30 11.79 2.89
CA ALA A 9 9.86 12.04 2.93
C ALA A 9 9.61 13.54 2.80
N PHE A 10 8.79 13.92 1.83
CA PHE A 10 8.36 15.31 1.67
C PHE A 10 7.54 15.77 2.87
N LYS A 11 6.66 14.88 3.37
CA LYS A 11 5.89 15.12 4.59
C LYS A 11 5.52 13.82 5.30
N ILE A 12 5.58 13.84 6.62
CA ILE A 12 5.10 12.75 7.49
C ILE A 12 4.03 13.32 8.41
N ILE A 13 2.86 12.70 8.46
CA ILE A 13 1.71 13.14 9.27
C ILE A 13 1.21 11.96 10.09
N ASP A 14 1.08 12.17 11.41
CA ASP A 14 0.46 11.23 12.33
C ASP A 14 -1.03 11.54 12.45
N PHE A 15 -1.89 10.61 12.01
CA PHE A 15 -3.33 10.68 12.22
C PHE A 15 -3.78 9.84 13.43
N THR A 16 -2.85 9.15 14.10
CA THR A 16 -3.11 8.32 15.26
C THR A 16 -3.07 9.12 16.57
N ASN A 17 -3.33 8.45 17.68
CA ASN A 17 -3.24 9.03 19.03
C ASN A 17 -1.84 8.87 19.66
N ASP A 18 -0.84 8.40 18.92
CA ASP A 18 0.52 8.20 19.45
C ASP A 18 1.25 9.53 19.70
N ASN A 19 0.81 10.60 19.02
CA ASN A 19 1.40 11.95 19.09
C ASN A 19 2.85 12.00 18.60
N HIS A 20 3.27 11.09 17.72
CA HIS A 20 4.55 11.18 17.01
C HIS A 20 4.52 10.46 15.64
N PRO A 21 5.18 11.04 14.63
CA PRO A 21 5.15 10.52 13.27
C PRO A 21 6.07 9.31 13.01
N ALA A 22 6.96 8.99 13.96
CA ALA A 22 7.92 7.90 13.78
C ALA A 22 7.23 6.54 13.61
N ASP A 23 7.72 5.76 12.64
CA ASP A 23 7.31 4.38 12.39
C ASP A 23 7.94 3.44 13.42
N GLY A 24 7.15 3.01 14.40
CA GLY A 24 7.56 2.06 15.43
C GLY A 24 7.46 0.59 15.02
N ILE A 25 6.83 0.29 13.87
CA ILE A 25 6.56 -1.08 13.41
C ILE A 25 7.53 -1.48 12.28
N GLY A 26 7.83 -0.54 11.38
CA GLY A 26 8.77 -0.70 10.26
C GLY A 26 8.13 -1.06 8.93
N HIS A 27 6.84 -1.43 8.92
CA HIS A 27 6.13 -1.75 7.68
C HIS A 27 6.02 -0.53 6.76
N GLY A 28 5.66 0.64 7.30
CA GLY A 28 5.54 1.87 6.52
C GLY A 28 6.88 2.30 5.91
N THR A 29 7.96 2.20 6.69
CA THR A 29 9.33 2.46 6.24
C THR A 29 9.76 1.51 5.13
N PHE A 30 9.48 0.22 5.29
CA PHE A 30 9.78 -0.79 4.27
C PHE A 30 9.05 -0.48 2.95
N ILE A 31 7.74 -0.23 3.03
CA ILE A 31 6.90 0.08 1.86
C ILE A 31 7.33 1.37 1.17
N SER A 32 7.54 2.43 1.94
CA SER A 32 8.01 3.72 1.41
C SER A 32 9.39 3.59 0.75
N GLY A 33 10.26 2.73 1.32
CA GLY A 33 11.56 2.44 0.75
C GLY A 33 11.49 1.76 -0.64
N VAL A 34 10.53 0.86 -0.86
CA VAL A 34 10.35 0.22 -2.19
C VAL A 34 9.97 1.26 -3.23
N VAL A 35 9.13 2.24 -2.84
CA VAL A 35 8.71 3.32 -3.73
C VAL A 35 9.86 4.28 -4.01
N GLY A 36 10.51 4.85 -3.00
CA GLY A 36 11.38 6.02 -3.18
C GLY A 36 12.64 6.08 -2.34
N SER A 37 13.16 4.96 -1.81
CA SER A 37 14.45 4.95 -1.11
C SER A 37 15.59 5.48 -1.99
N ARG A 38 16.45 6.32 -1.40
CA ARG A 38 17.72 6.77 -2.01
C ARG A 38 18.94 5.99 -1.48
N ASN A 39 18.72 4.99 -0.63
CA ASN A 39 19.80 4.14 -0.12
C ASN A 39 20.46 3.35 -1.25
N LYS A 40 21.79 3.44 -1.35
CA LYS A 40 22.58 2.76 -2.39
C LYS A 40 22.40 1.23 -2.43
N TYR A 41 22.13 0.60 -1.30
CA TYR A 41 22.01 -0.86 -1.17
C TYR A 41 20.58 -1.38 -1.38
N CYS A 42 19.59 -0.50 -1.32
CA CYS A 42 18.18 -0.78 -1.61
C CYS A 42 17.50 0.48 -2.17
N PRO A 43 17.80 0.86 -3.42
CA PRO A 43 17.13 1.98 -4.06
C PRO A 43 15.66 1.65 -4.32
N GLY A 44 14.80 2.64 -4.16
CA GLY A 44 13.40 2.57 -4.56
C GLY A 44 13.26 2.65 -6.09
N ILE A 45 12.06 2.39 -6.58
CA ILE A 45 11.75 2.41 -8.01
C ILE A 45 11.68 3.84 -8.56
N ALA A 46 11.15 4.78 -7.77
CA ALA A 46 11.00 6.20 -8.08
C ALA A 46 11.62 7.06 -6.96
N PRO A 47 12.96 7.09 -6.84
CA PRO A 47 13.68 7.81 -5.77
C PRO A 47 13.52 9.34 -5.79
N ASP A 48 12.98 9.89 -6.88
CA ASP A 48 12.72 11.32 -7.05
C ASP A 48 11.23 11.69 -6.86
N ALA A 49 10.38 10.72 -6.52
CA ALA A 49 8.98 11.00 -6.18
C ALA A 49 8.88 11.72 -4.83
N GLU A 50 7.95 12.68 -4.72
CA GLU A 50 7.61 13.30 -3.45
C GLU A 50 6.79 12.34 -2.59
N LEU A 51 7.38 11.86 -1.49
CA LEU A 51 6.70 10.92 -0.60
C LEU A 51 5.93 11.63 0.51
N TYR A 52 4.61 11.43 0.53
CA TYR A 52 3.72 11.79 1.63
C TYR A 52 3.43 10.52 2.45
N ILE A 53 3.82 10.52 3.72
CA ILE A 53 3.68 9.37 4.62
C ILE A 53 2.60 9.69 5.65
N PHE A 54 1.52 8.92 5.62
CA PHE A 54 0.44 9.01 6.61
C PHE A 54 0.51 7.83 7.55
N LYS A 55 0.80 8.10 8.83
CA LYS A 55 0.74 7.09 9.88
C LYS A 55 -0.72 6.90 10.27
N LEU A 56 -1.23 5.71 9.97
CA LEU A 56 -2.63 5.31 10.15
C LEU A 56 -2.80 4.11 11.09
N PHE A 57 -1.70 3.57 11.61
CA PHE A 57 -1.68 2.48 12.57
C PHE A 57 -0.89 2.94 13.80
N SER A 58 -1.48 2.76 14.98
CA SER A 58 -0.80 3.06 16.24
C SER A 58 0.31 2.05 16.51
N GLU A 59 1.19 2.33 17.47
CA GLU A 59 2.19 1.35 17.95
C GLU A 59 1.56 0.05 18.49
N LYS A 60 0.27 0.08 18.84
CA LYS A 60 -0.51 -1.10 19.25
C LYS A 60 -1.18 -1.82 18.07
N MET A 61 -0.90 -1.40 16.84
CA MET A 61 -1.53 -1.87 15.60
C MET A 61 -3.04 -1.64 15.54
N GLU A 62 -3.53 -0.63 16.27
CA GLU A 62 -4.92 -0.19 16.16
C GLU A 62 -5.04 0.76 14.96
N SER A 63 -6.17 0.72 14.27
CA SER A 63 -6.49 1.64 13.19
C SER A 63 -8.00 1.86 13.13
N TYR A 64 -8.40 3.08 12.79
CA TYR A 64 -9.80 3.50 12.76
C TYR A 64 -10.11 4.17 11.42
N THR A 65 -11.31 3.93 10.91
CA THR A 65 -11.81 4.53 9.67
C THR A 65 -11.67 6.06 9.68
N GLU A 66 -11.92 6.72 10.81
CA GLU A 66 -11.76 8.17 10.96
C GLU A 66 -10.36 8.67 10.58
N TRP A 67 -9.31 7.92 10.92
CA TRP A 67 -7.93 8.30 10.57
C TRP A 67 -7.70 8.24 9.06
N PHE A 68 -8.24 7.23 8.39
CA PHE A 68 -8.22 7.15 6.92
C PHE A 68 -9.01 8.29 6.29
N LEU A 69 -10.21 8.60 6.77
CA LEU A 69 -11.02 9.69 6.24
C LEU A 69 -10.30 11.04 6.35
N ASN A 70 -9.64 11.31 7.48
CA ASN A 70 -8.85 12.53 7.67
C ASN A 70 -7.62 12.57 6.74
N ALA A 71 -6.92 11.44 6.56
CA ALA A 71 -5.81 11.36 5.61
C ALA A 71 -6.27 11.53 4.15
N PHE A 72 -7.40 10.96 3.78
CA PHE A 72 -7.96 11.11 2.44
C PHE A 72 -8.47 12.53 2.18
N ASN A 73 -9.02 13.22 3.19
CA ASN A 73 -9.30 14.65 3.06
C ASN A 73 -8.00 15.45 2.81
N TYR A 74 -6.91 15.12 3.50
CA TYR A 74 -5.61 15.73 3.23
C TYR A 74 -5.18 15.48 1.77
N VAL A 75 -5.35 14.25 1.24
CA VAL A 75 -5.12 13.93 -0.18
C VAL A 75 -6.01 14.75 -1.10
N LEU A 76 -7.27 14.99 -0.75
CA LEU A 76 -8.18 15.82 -1.55
C LEU A 76 -7.83 17.32 -1.50
N ASP A 77 -7.18 17.77 -0.44
CA ASP A 77 -6.76 19.18 -0.30
C ASP A 77 -5.38 19.46 -0.91
N HIS A 78 -4.64 18.41 -1.27
CA HIS A 78 -3.31 18.50 -1.88
C HIS A 78 -3.32 17.82 -3.25
N ASP A 79 -2.45 18.22 -4.17
CA ASP A 79 -2.39 17.61 -5.50
C ASP A 79 -1.53 16.34 -5.47
N ILE A 80 -1.97 15.32 -4.73
CA ILE A 80 -1.30 14.01 -4.63
C ILE A 80 -1.81 13.10 -5.75
N ASP A 81 -0.91 12.59 -6.58
CA ASP A 81 -1.27 11.82 -7.78
C ASP A 81 -1.65 10.36 -7.48
N ILE A 82 -0.96 9.72 -6.53
CA ILE A 82 -1.06 8.28 -6.27
C ILE A 82 -1.21 8.03 -4.77
N VAL A 83 -2.18 7.19 -4.39
CA VAL A 83 -2.34 6.68 -3.03
C VAL A 83 -2.08 5.18 -3.02
N ASN A 84 -1.10 4.75 -2.23
CA ASN A 84 -0.79 3.34 -2.01
C ASN A 84 -1.32 2.86 -0.65
N LEU A 85 -2.21 1.87 -0.69
CA LEU A 85 -2.82 1.22 0.46
C LEU A 85 -2.26 -0.20 0.56
N SER A 86 -1.09 -0.32 1.17
CA SER A 86 -0.40 -1.60 1.46
C SER A 86 -0.98 -2.32 2.68
N ASN A 87 -2.27 -2.12 2.94
CA ASN A 87 -3.07 -2.68 4.02
C ASN A 87 -4.46 -3.02 3.47
N GLY A 88 -5.21 -3.83 4.21
CA GLY A 88 -6.59 -4.12 3.86
C GLY A 88 -7.32 -4.83 4.99
N SER A 89 -8.64 -4.94 4.84
CA SER A 89 -9.53 -5.60 5.78
C SER A 89 -10.54 -6.47 5.03
N THR A 90 -11.16 -7.40 5.74
CA THR A 90 -12.34 -8.13 5.25
C THR A 90 -13.63 -7.32 5.40
N ASP A 91 -13.56 -6.13 5.98
CA ASP A 91 -14.71 -5.22 6.14
C ASP A 91 -14.98 -4.42 4.86
N PHE A 92 -15.72 -5.02 3.94
CA PHE A 92 -16.19 -4.37 2.72
C PHE A 92 -17.47 -3.54 2.92
N LEU A 93 -18.05 -3.51 4.14
CA LEU A 93 -19.29 -2.80 4.47
C LEU A 93 -19.05 -1.41 5.07
N ASP A 94 -17.79 -0.99 5.20
CA ASP A 94 -17.43 0.37 5.60
C ASP A 94 -17.70 1.36 4.46
N GLU A 95 -18.97 1.70 4.26
CA GLU A 95 -19.42 2.65 3.22
C GLU A 95 -18.70 4.01 3.32
N PRO A 96 -18.54 4.64 4.52
CA PRO A 96 -17.75 5.87 4.62
C PRO A 96 -16.34 5.76 4.04
N PHE A 97 -15.64 4.65 4.29
CA PHE A 97 -14.32 4.40 3.74
C PHE A 97 -14.35 4.21 2.21
N ASN A 98 -15.27 3.38 1.72
CA ASN A 98 -15.43 3.10 0.29
C ASN A 98 -15.81 4.34 -0.51
N ASP A 99 -16.78 5.13 -0.01
CA ASP A 99 -17.21 6.38 -0.62
C ASP A 99 -16.06 7.38 -0.71
N LYS A 100 -15.24 7.48 0.34
CA LYS A 100 -14.09 8.36 0.35
C LYS A 100 -13.03 7.93 -0.66
N ILE A 101 -12.79 6.62 -0.83
CA ILE A 101 -11.89 6.13 -1.89
C ILE A 101 -12.43 6.46 -3.28
N ASN A 102 -13.73 6.27 -3.51
CA ASN A 102 -14.36 6.64 -4.77
C ASN A 102 -14.25 8.16 -5.04
N GLU A 103 -14.31 8.99 -4.00
CA GLU A 103 -14.08 10.44 -4.11
C GLU A 103 -12.64 10.77 -4.54
N LEU A 104 -11.63 10.09 -3.98
CA LEU A 104 -10.24 10.23 -4.43
C LEU A 104 -10.09 9.92 -5.93
N ILE A 105 -10.64 8.77 -6.34
CA ILE A 105 -10.59 8.30 -7.72
C ILE A 105 -11.31 9.29 -8.64
N ALA A 106 -12.47 9.81 -8.24
CA ALA A 106 -13.21 10.81 -9.00
C ALA A 106 -12.45 12.15 -9.15
N LYS A 107 -11.57 12.50 -8.20
CA LYS A 107 -10.64 13.65 -8.31
C LYS A 107 -9.45 13.35 -9.25
N GLY A 108 -9.27 12.11 -9.69
CA GLY A 108 -8.19 11.68 -10.57
C GLY A 108 -6.99 11.09 -9.85
N VAL A 109 -7.10 10.81 -8.55
CA VAL A 109 -6.05 10.13 -7.77
C VAL A 109 -6.02 8.66 -8.15
N VAL A 110 -4.84 8.14 -8.48
CA VAL A 110 -4.65 6.71 -8.74
C VAL A 110 -4.54 5.97 -7.40
N VAL A 111 -5.51 5.10 -7.10
CA VAL A 111 -5.48 4.29 -5.87
C VAL A 111 -4.97 2.89 -6.18
N VAL A 112 -3.87 2.52 -5.52
CA VAL A 112 -3.23 1.20 -5.62
C VAL A 112 -3.37 0.51 -4.26
N SER A 113 -3.84 -0.74 -4.24
CA SER A 113 -4.03 -1.48 -2.99
C SER A 113 -3.55 -2.92 -3.09
N ALA A 114 -3.01 -3.44 -1.98
CA ALA A 114 -2.65 -4.83 -1.86
C ALA A 114 -3.89 -5.73 -1.76
N VAL A 115 -3.96 -6.81 -2.52
CA VAL A 115 -5.15 -7.70 -2.49
C VAL A 115 -5.30 -8.54 -1.21
N GLY A 116 -4.27 -8.58 -0.35
CA GLY A 116 -4.25 -9.41 0.86
C GLY A 116 -3.32 -10.61 0.78
N ASN A 117 -3.09 -11.23 1.94
CA ASN A 117 -2.17 -12.36 2.12
C ASN A 117 -2.91 -13.63 2.58
N GLU A 118 -4.21 -13.75 2.28
CA GLU A 118 -5.13 -14.79 2.72
C GLU A 118 -5.33 -15.89 1.65
N GLY A 119 -4.46 -15.95 0.64
CA GLY A 119 -4.37 -17.06 -0.30
C GLY A 119 -4.10 -18.40 0.43
N PRO A 120 -4.24 -19.55 -0.26
CA PRO A 120 -4.41 -19.71 -1.71
C PRO A 120 -5.88 -19.85 -2.17
N PHE A 121 -6.85 -19.74 -1.25
CA PHE A 121 -8.26 -19.96 -1.59
C PHE A 121 -8.85 -18.78 -2.37
N GLN A 122 -9.87 -19.05 -3.18
CA GLN A 122 -10.63 -18.01 -3.89
C GLN A 122 -11.52 -17.23 -2.92
N GLY A 123 -11.85 -15.98 -3.27
CA GLY A 123 -12.73 -15.13 -2.47
C GLY A 123 -12.04 -14.49 -1.26
N THR A 124 -10.74 -14.27 -1.35
CA THR A 124 -9.91 -13.78 -0.23
C THR A 124 -9.36 -12.37 -0.44
N VAL A 125 -9.88 -11.66 -1.44
CA VAL A 125 -9.48 -10.28 -1.76
C VAL A 125 -10.00 -9.35 -0.68
N ASN A 126 -9.10 -8.56 -0.10
CA ASN A 126 -9.43 -7.56 0.93
C ASN A 126 -9.89 -6.24 0.33
N ASN A 127 -10.67 -5.50 1.11
CA ASN A 127 -10.98 -4.10 0.88
C ASN A 127 -9.76 -3.22 1.22
N PRO A 128 -9.42 -2.19 0.41
CA PRO A 128 -10.15 -1.66 -0.75
C PRO A 128 -9.76 -2.21 -2.12
N ALA A 129 -8.86 -3.19 -2.19
CA ALA A 129 -8.48 -3.81 -3.46
C ALA A 129 -9.64 -4.56 -4.14
N ASP A 130 -10.76 -4.77 -3.45
CA ASP A 130 -12.00 -5.34 -3.95
C ASP A 130 -12.93 -4.31 -4.64
N LEU A 131 -12.59 -3.03 -4.63
CA LEU A 131 -13.30 -1.98 -5.36
C LEU A 131 -12.91 -2.00 -6.85
N ILE A 132 -13.88 -1.68 -7.72
CA ILE A 132 -13.71 -1.82 -9.18
C ILE A 132 -12.60 -0.92 -9.72
N ASP A 133 -12.55 0.34 -9.28
CA ASP A 133 -11.62 1.36 -9.80
C ASP A 133 -10.31 1.46 -9.00
N VAL A 134 -10.12 0.60 -7.99
CA VAL A 134 -8.84 0.48 -7.26
C VAL A 134 -7.95 -0.54 -7.96
N ILE A 135 -6.69 -0.21 -8.19
CA ILE A 135 -5.71 -1.16 -8.74
C ILE A 135 -5.29 -2.13 -7.63
N GLY A 136 -5.91 -3.31 -7.62
CA GLY A 136 -5.63 -4.42 -6.73
C GLY A 136 -4.43 -5.22 -7.22
N VAL A 137 -3.36 -5.23 -6.43
CA VAL A 137 -2.08 -5.86 -6.79
C VAL A 137 -1.84 -7.14 -5.99
N GLY A 138 -1.66 -8.25 -6.71
CA GLY A 138 -1.24 -9.52 -6.13
C GLY A 138 0.27 -9.77 -6.28
N SER A 139 0.76 -10.81 -5.61
CA SER A 139 2.18 -11.15 -5.56
C SER A 139 2.48 -12.40 -6.38
N LEU A 140 3.56 -12.33 -7.15
CA LEU A 140 4.28 -13.49 -7.67
C LEU A 140 5.19 -14.06 -6.60
N ASN A 141 5.57 -15.32 -6.76
CA ASN A 141 6.60 -15.95 -5.96
C ASN A 141 8.00 -15.39 -6.28
N ASP A 142 9.00 -15.80 -5.50
CA ASP A 142 10.41 -15.40 -5.67
C ASP A 142 10.97 -15.65 -7.09
N LYS A 143 10.54 -16.72 -7.75
CA LYS A 143 10.93 -17.08 -9.12
C LYS A 143 10.23 -16.27 -10.20
N GLY A 144 9.12 -15.59 -9.88
CA GLY A 144 8.28 -14.89 -10.85
C GLY A 144 7.52 -15.81 -11.82
N ASP A 145 7.47 -17.13 -11.54
CA ASP A 145 6.87 -18.12 -12.44
C ASP A 145 5.46 -18.54 -12.01
N ASN A 146 5.07 -18.25 -10.77
CA ASN A 146 3.75 -18.57 -10.21
C ASN A 146 3.25 -17.45 -9.29
N VAL A 147 1.94 -17.43 -9.06
CA VAL A 147 1.34 -16.61 -8.00
C VAL A 147 1.88 -17.08 -6.65
N ALA A 148 2.30 -16.16 -5.79
CA ALA A 148 2.74 -16.47 -4.44
C ALA A 148 1.64 -17.22 -3.68
N PHE A 149 2.03 -18.15 -2.80
CA PHE A 149 1.07 -18.98 -2.07
C PHE A 149 0.12 -18.13 -1.21
N PHE A 150 0.65 -17.10 -0.56
CA PHE A 150 -0.11 -16.19 0.30
C PHE A 150 -0.98 -15.20 -0.49
N SER A 151 -0.70 -14.92 -1.77
CA SER A 151 -1.42 -13.86 -2.48
C SER A 151 -2.91 -14.21 -2.58
N SER A 152 -3.74 -13.32 -2.04
CA SER A 152 -5.20 -13.44 -2.11
C SER A 152 -5.71 -13.53 -3.55
N ARG A 153 -6.85 -14.19 -3.73
CA ARG A 153 -7.38 -14.56 -5.05
C ARG A 153 -8.86 -14.22 -5.13
N GLY A 154 -9.24 -13.62 -6.25
CA GLY A 154 -10.63 -13.32 -6.56
C GLY A 154 -11.46 -14.54 -6.93
N MET A 155 -12.70 -14.35 -7.38
CA MET A 155 -13.38 -13.04 -7.49
C MET A 155 -13.66 -12.40 -6.12
N THR A 156 -13.93 -11.09 -6.10
CA THR A 156 -14.33 -10.40 -4.87
C THR A 156 -15.60 -11.01 -4.28
N THR A 157 -15.70 -11.03 -2.96
CA THR A 157 -16.88 -11.57 -2.25
C THR A 157 -17.94 -10.52 -1.98
N ASN A 158 -17.54 -9.24 -1.90
CA ASN A 158 -18.40 -8.08 -1.63
C ASN A 158 -19.61 -7.97 -2.58
N LYS A 159 -19.47 -8.38 -3.84
CA LYS A 159 -20.51 -8.33 -4.88
C LYS A 159 -21.20 -9.66 -5.17
N LEU A 160 -20.77 -10.76 -4.54
CA LEU A 160 -21.39 -12.06 -4.76
C LEU A 160 -22.88 -12.07 -4.39
N LEU A 161 -23.29 -11.27 -3.40
CA LEU A 161 -24.70 -11.10 -3.03
C LEU A 161 -25.52 -10.40 -4.12
N ASP A 162 -24.90 -9.53 -4.92
CA ASP A 162 -25.50 -8.86 -6.08
C ASP A 162 -25.52 -9.77 -7.33
N GLY A 163 -24.99 -11.00 -7.21
CA GLY A 163 -25.03 -12.03 -8.26
C GLY A 163 -23.85 -12.02 -9.23
N TYR A 164 -22.81 -11.22 -8.99
CA TYR A 164 -21.58 -11.21 -9.80
C TYR A 164 -20.34 -10.97 -8.93
N GLY A 165 -19.16 -11.38 -9.39
CA GLY A 165 -17.89 -11.09 -8.73
C GLY A 165 -17.05 -10.14 -9.56
N ILE A 166 -16.28 -9.26 -8.90
CA ILE A 166 -15.28 -8.44 -9.60
C ILE A 166 -14.00 -9.27 -9.73
N MET A 167 -13.39 -9.27 -10.91
CA MET A 167 -12.11 -9.95 -11.14
C MET A 167 -10.99 -9.16 -10.46
N LYS A 168 -10.28 -9.81 -9.53
CA LYS A 168 -9.09 -9.30 -8.84
C LYS A 168 -8.11 -10.46 -8.57
N PRO A 169 -6.80 -10.23 -8.42
CA PRO A 169 -6.09 -8.96 -8.64
C PRO A 169 -6.14 -8.49 -10.11
N ASP A 170 -5.96 -7.19 -10.34
CA ASP A 170 -5.84 -6.62 -11.69
C ASP A 170 -4.47 -6.94 -12.30
N ILE A 171 -3.43 -6.93 -11.46
CA ILE A 171 -2.05 -7.16 -11.85
C ILE A 171 -1.29 -7.96 -10.79
N LEU A 172 -0.31 -8.72 -11.26
CA LEU A 172 0.65 -9.44 -10.42
C LEU A 172 2.04 -8.85 -10.62
N THR A 173 2.80 -8.70 -9.54
CA THR A 173 4.22 -8.33 -9.62
C THR A 173 5.02 -9.01 -8.52
N PHE A 174 6.33 -8.79 -8.51
CA PHE A 174 7.22 -9.32 -7.48
C PHE A 174 6.84 -8.75 -6.10
N GLY A 175 6.68 -9.64 -5.13
CA GLY A 175 6.39 -9.26 -3.74
C GLY A 175 6.90 -10.28 -2.73
N GLU A 176 7.73 -11.24 -3.13
CA GLU A 176 8.36 -12.21 -2.23
C GLU A 176 9.87 -11.97 -2.18
N ASN A 177 10.42 -11.89 -0.98
CA ASN A 177 11.84 -11.65 -0.71
C ASN A 177 12.39 -10.39 -1.40
N ILE A 178 11.61 -9.29 -1.34
CA ILE A 178 12.05 -8.00 -1.87
C ILE A 178 12.87 -7.29 -0.81
N LYS A 179 13.92 -6.60 -1.25
CA LYS A 179 14.81 -5.85 -0.37
C LYS A 179 14.37 -4.39 -0.28
N SER A 180 14.23 -3.85 0.94
CA SER A 180 13.91 -2.44 1.19
C SER A 180 14.49 -1.96 2.53
N LEU A 181 14.23 -0.71 2.89
CA LEU A 181 14.66 -0.07 4.14
C LEU A 181 14.15 -0.82 5.39
N SER A 182 14.94 -0.75 6.46
CA SER A 182 14.61 -1.21 7.80
C SER A 182 14.61 -0.03 8.78
N ILE A 183 13.84 -0.14 9.86
CA ILE A 183 13.87 0.83 10.98
C ILE A 183 15.00 0.58 11.98
N GLU A 184 15.70 -0.56 11.88
CA GLU A 184 16.88 -0.87 12.68
C GLU A 184 18.08 0.03 12.30
N ASP A 185 19.03 0.22 13.21
CA ASP A 185 20.13 1.19 13.04
C ASP A 185 20.95 0.97 11.75
N SER A 186 21.35 2.10 11.15
CA SER A 186 21.79 2.31 9.76
C SER A 186 23.05 1.52 9.32
N PRO A 187 23.24 1.22 8.01
CA PRO A 187 22.26 1.16 6.92
C PRO A 187 21.94 -0.31 6.63
N THR A 188 20.83 -0.82 7.17
CA THR A 188 20.41 -2.19 6.90
C THR A 188 19.17 -2.18 6.01
N CYS A 189 19.30 -2.80 4.84
CA CYS A 189 18.15 -3.21 4.06
C CYS A 189 17.70 -4.57 4.56
N THR A 190 16.39 -4.76 4.71
CA THR A 190 15.80 -6.05 5.10
C THR A 190 15.05 -6.67 3.93
N LEU A 191 14.71 -7.96 4.05
CA LEU A 191 13.87 -8.67 3.11
C LEU A 191 12.46 -8.83 3.69
N SER A 192 11.45 -8.60 2.88
CA SER A 192 10.06 -8.88 3.26
C SER A 192 9.27 -9.44 2.09
N SER A 193 8.13 -10.04 2.43
CA SER A 193 7.21 -10.67 1.49
C SER A 193 5.77 -10.26 1.81
N GLY A 194 4.98 -9.99 0.77
CA GLY A 194 3.56 -9.67 0.90
C GLY A 194 3.01 -8.94 -0.32
N THR A 195 1.70 -8.98 -0.50
CA THR A 195 1.02 -8.16 -1.53
C THR A 195 1.14 -6.66 -1.26
N SER A 196 1.37 -6.28 0.00
CA SER A 196 1.80 -4.94 0.42
C SER A 196 3.06 -4.48 -0.31
N VAL A 197 4.04 -5.37 -0.46
CA VAL A 197 5.26 -5.12 -1.23
C VAL A 197 4.93 -4.98 -2.71
N SER A 198 4.12 -5.88 -3.26
CA SER A 198 3.72 -5.81 -4.66
C SER A 198 3.00 -4.49 -5.00
N SER A 199 2.10 -4.01 -4.14
CA SER A 199 1.39 -2.73 -4.34
C SER A 199 2.36 -1.55 -4.38
N SER A 200 3.39 -1.56 -3.53
CA SER A 200 4.45 -0.55 -3.52
C SER A 200 5.32 -0.58 -4.78
N VAL A 201 5.57 -1.78 -5.34
CA VAL A 201 6.28 -1.92 -6.62
C VAL A 201 5.51 -1.26 -7.77
N ILE A 202 4.20 -1.51 -7.83
CA ILE A 202 3.32 -0.87 -8.83
C ILE A 202 3.23 0.63 -8.61
N THR A 203 3.10 1.09 -7.36
CA THR A 203 3.08 2.52 -7.01
C THR A 203 4.31 3.25 -7.52
N GLY A 204 5.51 2.74 -7.23
CA GLY A 204 6.75 3.33 -7.73
C GLY A 204 6.84 3.29 -9.26
N SER A 205 6.34 2.23 -9.90
CA SER A 205 6.31 2.12 -11.36
C SER A 205 5.38 3.15 -12.01
N ILE A 206 4.22 3.43 -11.40
CA ILE A 206 3.28 4.45 -11.87
C ILE A 206 3.89 5.85 -11.66
N ALA A 207 4.51 6.12 -10.50
CA ALA A 207 5.18 7.39 -10.24
C ALA A 207 6.27 7.68 -11.28
N LEU A 208 7.07 6.67 -11.65
CA LEU A 208 8.09 6.78 -12.70
C LEU A 208 7.50 6.98 -14.11
N ALA A 209 6.29 6.47 -14.37
CA ALA A 209 5.61 6.67 -15.64
C ALA A 209 4.99 8.07 -15.75
N LEU A 210 4.53 8.66 -14.64
CA LEU A 210 3.96 10.01 -14.59
C LEU A 210 5.02 11.13 -14.69
N SER A 211 6.29 10.84 -14.41
CA SER A 211 7.37 11.83 -14.47
C SER A 211 7.96 12.06 -15.87
N GLN A 212 7.45 11.36 -16.90
CA GLN A 212 7.89 11.44 -18.30
C GLN A 212 7.03 12.40 -19.13
#